data_AF-A0A6A5FR82-F1
#
_entry.id   AF-A0A6A5FR82-F1
#
_cell.length_a   1.000
_cell.length_b   1.000
_cell.length_c   1.000
_cell.angle_alpha   90.00
_cell.angle_beta   90.00
_cell.angle_gamma   90.00
#
_symmetry.space_group_name_H-M   'P 1'
#
loop_
_entity.id
_entity.type
_entity.pdbx_description
1 polymer ?
#
loop_
_entity_poly.entity_id
_entity_poly.type
_entity_poly.pdbx_seq_one_letter_code
_entity_poly.pdbx_strand_id
1 'polypeptide(L)'
;MMLWLLLVLSIWVGSYQADSAQSERRVVAHIPGDIIIGALFSVHHQPPADKVHERKCGAVREQYGIQRVEAMMHTLDRINADPHILPNISLGCEIRDSCWHSAVALEQSIEFIRDSLVSSDDAEEWGGGGSWGGGGGGGGGGGGGGGGGGGATMKCADPSATPMRGKKPIVGLIGPGSSSVAIQVQNLLQLFNIPQIAYSATSMDLSDKSLYKYFMRVVPSDAQQARAMVDIVKRYNWSYVSAIHTEGNYGESGMEAFKDMAAKEGICIAHSGKIWSNAGEQSFDRLLERLRGHLPKARVVACFCEGMTVRNILMAMRRQALVGEFLLIGSDLRCVTKS
;
A
#
# COMPACT_ATOMS: atom_id res chain seq x y z
N MET A 1 -69.68 8.37 -14.26
CA MET A 1 -68.48 7.52 -14.50
C MET A 1 -67.20 8.34 -14.36
N MET A 2 -67.01 9.02 -13.23
CA MET A 2 -65.86 9.91 -12.94
C MET A 2 -65.30 9.62 -11.53
N LEU A 3 -65.36 8.36 -11.10
CA LEU A 3 -64.90 7.93 -9.77
C LEU A 3 -64.05 6.64 -9.82
N TRP A 4 -63.57 6.26 -11.02
CA TRP A 4 -62.69 5.09 -11.23
C TRP A 4 -61.31 5.46 -11.82
N LEU A 5 -60.98 6.76 -11.86
CA LEU A 5 -59.69 7.25 -12.40
C LEU A 5 -58.76 7.86 -11.33
N LEU A 6 -59.18 7.90 -10.05
CA LEU A 6 -58.39 8.45 -8.94
C LEU A 6 -57.84 7.39 -7.98
N LEU A 7 -57.98 6.10 -8.29
CA LEU A 7 -57.44 4.98 -7.50
C LEU A 7 -56.21 4.30 -8.13
N VAL A 8 -55.68 4.83 -9.23
CA VAL A 8 -54.48 4.30 -9.91
C VAL A 8 -53.25 5.22 -9.75
N LEU A 9 -53.40 6.37 -9.07
CA LEU A 9 -52.34 7.38 -8.94
C LEU A 9 -51.65 7.46 -7.57
N SER A 10 -51.90 6.49 -6.67
CA SER A 10 -51.33 6.50 -5.30
C SER A 10 -50.49 5.27 -4.95
N ILE A 11 -50.13 4.42 -5.91
CA ILE A 11 -49.22 3.29 -5.70
C ILE A 11 -48.02 3.40 -6.64
N TRP A 12 -47.31 4.51 -6.55
CA TRP A 12 -45.90 4.60 -6.94
C TRP A 12 -45.21 5.63 -6.03
N VAL A 13 -45.44 5.49 -4.72
CA VAL A 13 -44.40 5.85 -3.76
C VAL A 13 -43.33 4.79 -3.99
N GLY A 14 -42.40 5.12 -4.88
CA GLY A 14 -41.24 4.29 -5.15
C GLY A 14 -40.64 3.89 -3.81
N SER A 15 -40.61 2.58 -3.57
CA SER A 15 -39.70 2.03 -2.59
C SER A 15 -38.32 2.50 -3.02
N TYR A 16 -37.82 3.56 -2.38
CA TYR A 16 -36.40 3.81 -2.29
C TYR A 16 -35.82 2.56 -1.67
N GLN A 17 -35.43 1.63 -2.54
CA GLN A 17 -34.62 0.51 -2.18
C GLN A 17 -33.30 1.15 -1.78
N ALA A 18 -33.14 1.37 -0.47
CA ALA A 18 -31.86 1.69 0.11
C ALA A 18 -30.93 0.57 -0.36
N ASP A 19 -30.02 0.93 -1.26
CA ASP A 19 -28.95 0.04 -1.68
C ASP A 19 -28.30 -0.44 -0.39
N SER A 20 -28.55 -1.71 -0.07
CA SER A 20 -27.89 -2.38 1.04
C SER A 20 -26.41 -2.18 0.83
N ALA A 21 -25.72 -1.60 1.81
CA ALA A 21 -24.27 -1.53 1.87
C ALA A 21 -23.73 -2.97 1.88
N GLN A 22 -23.63 -3.56 0.71
CA GLN A 22 -23.01 -4.84 0.49
C GLN A 22 -21.51 -4.57 0.67
N SER A 23 -20.99 -4.95 1.83
CA SER A 23 -19.55 -4.92 2.10
C SER A 23 -18.86 -5.68 0.97
N GLU A 24 -18.23 -4.97 0.03
CA GLU A 24 -17.46 -5.57 -1.06
C GLU A 24 -16.28 -6.33 -0.43
N ARG A 25 -16.45 -7.65 -0.33
CA ARG A 25 -15.41 -8.55 0.17
C ARG A 25 -14.22 -8.47 -0.79
N ARG A 26 -13.12 -7.88 -0.31
CA ARG A 26 -11.91 -7.67 -1.13
C ARG A 26 -11.33 -9.01 -1.57
N VAL A 27 -10.88 -9.06 -2.83
CA VAL A 27 -10.26 -10.25 -3.42
C VAL A 27 -8.86 -10.42 -2.86
N VAL A 28 -8.48 -11.68 -2.62
CA VAL A 28 -7.16 -12.08 -2.11
C VAL A 28 -6.54 -13.03 -3.13
N ALA A 29 -5.27 -12.81 -3.46
CA ALA A 29 -4.51 -13.78 -4.25
C ALA A 29 -3.73 -14.68 -3.29
N HIS A 30 -3.91 -16.00 -3.42
CA HIS A 30 -3.38 -16.97 -2.47
C HIS A 30 -2.66 -18.10 -3.20
N ILE A 31 -1.45 -18.42 -2.73
CA ILE A 31 -0.67 -19.60 -3.12
C ILE A 31 -0.52 -20.47 -1.86
N PRO A 32 -0.96 -21.74 -1.88
CA PRO A 32 -0.81 -22.63 -0.73
C PRO A 32 0.67 -22.99 -0.51
N GLY A 33 1.02 -23.30 0.74
CA GLY A 33 2.35 -23.79 1.10
C GLY A 33 2.42 -24.26 2.55
N ASP A 34 3.58 -24.77 2.94
CA ASP A 34 3.91 -25.13 4.31
C ASP A 34 3.96 -23.90 5.20
N ILE A 35 4.56 -22.83 4.69
CA ILE A 35 4.73 -21.53 5.33
C ILE A 35 4.07 -20.46 4.47
N ILE A 36 3.19 -19.63 5.05
CA ILE A 36 2.52 -18.55 4.31
C ILE A 36 3.18 -17.20 4.62
N ILE A 37 3.59 -16.48 3.57
CA ILE A 37 4.10 -15.10 3.67
C ILE A 37 3.00 -14.13 3.23
N GLY A 38 2.64 -13.18 4.09
CA GLY A 38 1.71 -12.12 3.74
C GLY A 38 2.36 -11.04 2.88
N ALA A 39 1.61 -10.42 1.98
CA ALA A 39 2.10 -9.25 1.26
C ALA A 39 1.02 -8.19 1.04
N LEU A 40 1.45 -6.93 1.13
CA LEU A 40 0.67 -5.76 0.79
C LEU A 40 1.26 -5.06 -0.42
N PHE A 41 0.60 -5.21 -1.56
CA PHE A 41 0.91 -4.45 -2.78
C PHE A 41 -0.17 -3.41 -3.04
N SER A 42 0.17 -2.35 -3.76
CA SER A 42 -0.78 -1.28 -4.10
C SER A 42 -1.34 -1.58 -5.49
N VAL A 43 -2.25 -2.55 -5.52
CA VAL A 43 -2.87 -3.06 -6.76
C VAL A 43 -3.73 -1.98 -7.37
N HIS A 44 -4.43 -1.20 -6.54
CA HIS A 44 -5.22 -0.06 -6.98
C HIS A 44 -4.64 1.28 -6.50
N HIS A 45 -5.10 2.37 -7.12
CA HIS A 45 -4.88 3.73 -6.66
C HIS A 45 -5.64 4.02 -5.35
N GLN A 46 -5.16 5.00 -4.59
CA GLN A 46 -5.82 5.44 -3.37
C GLN A 46 -7.21 6.03 -3.64
N PRO A 47 -8.15 5.90 -2.69
CA PRO A 47 -9.46 6.52 -2.80
C PRO A 47 -9.38 8.04 -3.04
N PRO A 48 -10.26 8.60 -3.88
CA PRO A 48 -10.44 10.05 -4.02
C PRO A 48 -10.75 10.72 -2.68
N ALA A 49 -10.33 11.98 -2.52
CA ALA A 49 -10.46 12.72 -1.25
C ALA A 49 -11.92 12.86 -0.75
N ASP A 50 -12.88 12.90 -1.66
CA ASP A 50 -14.33 12.97 -1.38
C ASP A 50 -14.94 11.62 -0.96
N LYS A 51 -14.30 10.50 -1.32
CA LYS A 51 -14.82 9.13 -1.12
C LYS A 51 -13.94 8.26 -0.22
N VAL A 52 -13.07 8.87 0.58
CA VAL A 52 -12.15 8.14 1.48
C VAL A 52 -12.91 7.25 2.47
N HIS A 53 -14.07 7.71 2.95
CA HIS A 53 -14.91 6.98 3.91
C HIS A 53 -15.52 5.70 3.32
N GLU A 54 -15.77 5.65 2.01
CA GLU A 54 -16.27 4.46 1.32
C GLU A 54 -15.18 3.39 1.15
N ARG A 55 -13.90 3.76 1.28
CA ARG A 55 -12.73 2.87 1.10
C ARG A 55 -12.69 2.15 -0.26
N LYS A 56 -13.43 2.67 -1.25
CA LYS A 56 -13.41 2.21 -2.63
C LYS A 56 -12.12 2.68 -3.29
N CYS A 57 -11.29 1.73 -3.67
CA CYS A 57 -10.02 2.03 -4.31
C CYS A 57 -10.22 2.50 -5.75
N GLY A 58 -9.22 3.21 -6.28
CA GLY A 58 -9.24 3.71 -7.65
C GLY A 58 -8.91 2.64 -8.69
N ALA A 59 -8.46 3.08 -9.86
CA ALA A 59 -8.07 2.17 -10.95
C ALA A 59 -6.85 1.30 -10.60
N VAL A 60 -6.70 0.19 -11.34
CA VAL A 60 -5.55 -0.74 -11.23
C VAL A 60 -4.24 -0.04 -11.60
N ARG A 61 -3.16 -0.38 -10.88
CA ARG A 61 -1.79 0.06 -11.11
C ARG A 61 -0.97 -1.09 -11.68
N GLU A 62 -0.56 -0.98 -12.93
CA GLU A 62 0.21 -2.03 -13.61
C GLU A 62 1.60 -2.24 -12.95
N GLN A 63 2.39 -1.16 -12.84
CA GLN A 63 3.79 -1.24 -12.37
C GLN A 63 3.92 -1.46 -10.87
N TYR A 64 3.12 -0.75 -10.07
CA TYR A 64 3.20 -0.80 -8.60
C TYR A 64 2.30 -1.88 -7.98
N GLY A 65 1.40 -2.45 -8.79
CA GLY A 65 0.41 -3.44 -8.40
C GLY A 65 0.69 -4.77 -9.06
N ILE A 66 0.09 -5.01 -10.24
CA ILE A 66 0.07 -6.31 -10.92
C ILE A 66 1.48 -6.88 -11.13
N GLN A 67 2.43 -6.08 -11.59
CA GLN A 67 3.81 -6.56 -11.79
C GLN A 67 4.46 -7.05 -10.49
N ARG A 68 4.13 -6.45 -9.33
CA ARG A 68 4.66 -6.89 -8.04
C ARG A 68 3.98 -8.14 -7.51
N VAL A 69 2.68 -8.29 -7.77
CA VAL A 69 1.93 -9.51 -7.49
C VAL A 69 2.57 -10.68 -8.24
N GLU A 70 2.71 -10.55 -9.57
CA GLU A 70 3.32 -11.57 -10.41
C GLU A 70 4.80 -11.83 -10.06
N ALA A 71 5.56 -10.77 -9.76
CA ALA A 71 6.94 -10.92 -9.33
C ALA A 71 7.05 -11.73 -8.02
N MET A 72 6.16 -11.52 -7.06
CA MET A 72 6.13 -12.32 -5.83
C MET A 72 5.81 -13.78 -6.11
N MET A 73 4.77 -14.04 -6.91
CA MET A 73 4.37 -15.41 -7.26
C MET A 73 5.49 -16.15 -7.97
N HIS A 74 6.06 -15.54 -9.01
CA HIS A 74 7.17 -16.12 -9.75
C HIS A 74 8.42 -16.31 -8.89
N THR A 75 8.68 -15.42 -7.93
CA THR A 75 9.80 -15.56 -6.99
C THR A 75 9.60 -16.76 -6.08
N LEU A 76 8.38 -17.00 -5.59
CA LEU A 76 8.07 -18.17 -4.76
C LEU A 76 8.22 -19.46 -5.55
N ASP A 77 7.77 -19.50 -6.80
CA ASP A 77 7.98 -20.67 -7.67
C ASP A 77 9.46 -21.00 -7.83
N ARG A 78 10.29 -19.96 -8.00
CA ARG A 78 11.75 -20.14 -8.11
C ARG A 78 12.39 -20.61 -6.80
N ILE A 79 11.95 -20.10 -5.65
CA ILE A 79 12.46 -20.54 -4.35
C ILE A 79 12.07 -22.00 -4.10
N ASN A 80 10.81 -22.35 -4.32
CA ASN A 80 10.31 -23.72 -4.10
C ASN A 80 10.93 -24.75 -5.06
N ALA A 81 11.44 -24.31 -6.21
CA ALA A 81 12.16 -25.16 -7.17
C ALA A 81 13.67 -25.28 -6.87
N ASP A 82 14.24 -24.44 -6.00
CA ASP A 82 15.67 -24.46 -5.68
C ASP A 82 15.96 -25.44 -4.53
N PRO A 83 16.70 -26.53 -4.77
CA PRO A 83 16.98 -27.52 -3.73
C PRO A 83 17.91 -26.99 -2.60
N HIS A 84 18.56 -25.84 -2.79
CA HIS A 84 19.45 -25.25 -1.77
C HIS A 84 18.71 -24.34 -0.80
N ILE A 85 17.53 -23.85 -1.15
CA ILE A 85 16.76 -22.89 -0.36
C ILE A 85 15.54 -23.63 0.19
N LEU A 86 15.51 -23.86 1.50
CA LEU A 86 14.39 -24.51 2.21
C LEU A 86 14.00 -25.90 1.63
N PRO A 87 14.92 -26.88 1.63
CA PRO A 87 14.61 -28.21 1.11
C PRO A 87 13.46 -28.84 1.90
N ASN A 88 12.50 -29.45 1.17
CA ASN A 88 11.28 -30.08 1.69
C ASN A 88 10.28 -29.14 2.39
N ILE A 89 10.39 -27.82 2.19
CA ILE A 89 9.43 -26.85 2.71
C ILE A 89 8.94 -25.99 1.54
N SER A 90 7.62 -25.96 1.34
CA SER A 90 6.99 -25.08 0.35
C SER A 90 6.61 -23.73 0.94
N LEU A 91 7.00 -22.65 0.29
CA LEU A 91 6.53 -21.30 0.58
C LEU A 91 5.26 -20.99 -0.21
N GLY A 92 4.21 -20.62 0.51
CA GLY A 92 3.00 -20.02 -0.04
C GLY A 92 2.92 -18.54 0.29
N CYS A 93 1.87 -17.88 -0.19
CA CYS A 93 1.62 -16.49 0.11
C CYS A 93 0.16 -16.11 0.15
N GLU A 94 -0.13 -15.04 0.87
CA GLU A 94 -1.42 -14.35 0.84
C GLU A 94 -1.20 -12.87 0.51
N ILE A 95 -1.65 -12.45 -0.67
CA ILE A 95 -1.44 -11.11 -1.22
C ILE A 95 -2.74 -10.32 -1.14
N ARG A 96 -2.68 -9.17 -0.48
CA ARG A 96 -3.82 -8.27 -0.28
C ARG A 96 -3.53 -6.87 -0.80
N ASP A 97 -4.58 -6.16 -1.17
CA ASP A 97 -4.46 -4.80 -1.71
C ASP A 97 -4.40 -3.75 -0.60
N SER A 98 -3.34 -2.95 -0.62
CA SER A 98 -3.13 -1.80 0.27
C SER A 98 -3.78 -0.51 -0.23
N CYS A 99 -4.05 -0.41 -1.53
CA CYS A 99 -4.51 0.79 -2.24
C CYS A 99 -3.70 2.07 -1.95
N TRP A 100 -2.43 1.96 -1.52
CA TRP A 100 -1.63 3.11 -1.07
C TRP A 100 -2.32 3.95 0.03
N HIS A 101 -3.21 3.35 0.84
CA HIS A 101 -4.02 4.08 1.81
C HIS A 101 -4.06 3.38 3.18
N SER A 102 -3.79 4.12 4.25
CA SER A 102 -3.60 3.58 5.60
C SER A 102 -4.79 2.76 6.10
N ALA A 103 -6.02 3.26 5.95
CA ALA A 103 -7.21 2.56 6.45
C ALA A 103 -7.44 1.22 5.73
N VAL A 104 -7.15 1.15 4.44
CA VAL A 104 -7.33 -0.07 3.65
C VAL A 104 -6.25 -1.10 4.02
N ALA A 105 -5.00 -0.66 4.11
CA ALA A 105 -3.90 -1.53 4.51
C ALA A 105 -4.06 -2.08 5.94
N LEU A 106 -4.56 -1.27 6.88
CA LEU A 106 -4.88 -1.71 8.24
C LEU A 106 -6.01 -2.74 8.25
N GLU A 107 -7.09 -2.51 7.50
CA GLU A 107 -8.17 -3.49 7.33
C GLU A 107 -7.63 -4.83 6.82
N GLN A 108 -6.75 -4.82 5.82
CA GLN A 108 -6.11 -6.04 5.33
C GLN A 108 -5.13 -6.67 6.33
N SER A 109 -4.47 -5.86 7.14
CA SER A 109 -3.56 -6.34 8.19
C SER A 109 -4.30 -7.06 9.32
N ILE A 110 -5.49 -6.56 9.68
CA ILE A 110 -6.37 -7.23 10.65
C ILE A 110 -6.80 -8.60 10.13
N GLU A 111 -7.11 -8.73 8.84
CA GLU A 111 -7.49 -10.02 8.25
C GLU A 111 -6.35 -11.05 8.31
N PHE A 112 -5.09 -10.65 8.09
CA PHE A 112 -3.95 -11.55 8.28
C PHE A 112 -3.82 -12.07 9.72
N ILE A 113 -4.08 -11.21 10.70
CA ILE A 113 -3.98 -11.55 12.12
C ILE A 113 -5.16 -12.41 12.54
N ARG A 114 -6.36 -12.11 12.05
CA ARG A 114 -7.56 -12.92 12.28
C ARG A 114 -7.34 -14.36 11.83
N ASP A 115 -6.80 -14.54 10.63
CA ASP A 115 -6.49 -15.86 10.09
C ASP A 115 -5.42 -16.57 10.94
N SER A 116 -4.52 -15.81 11.59
CA SER A 116 -3.49 -16.35 12.49
C SER A 116 -4.06 -16.80 13.85
N LEU A 117 -4.98 -16.03 14.44
CA LEU A 117 -5.63 -16.38 15.71
C LEU A 117 -6.55 -17.61 15.58
N VAL A 118 -7.32 -17.69 14.49
CA VAL A 118 -8.18 -18.86 14.25
C VAL A 118 -7.34 -20.13 14.09
N SER A 119 -6.16 -20.02 13.46
CA SER A 119 -5.25 -21.16 13.29
C SER A 119 -4.62 -21.66 14.59
N SER A 120 -4.42 -20.79 15.59
CA SER A 120 -3.88 -21.19 16.89
C SER A 120 -4.92 -21.92 17.73
N ASP A 121 -6.19 -21.50 17.67
CA ASP A 121 -7.28 -22.11 18.42
C ASP A 121 -7.57 -23.55 17.92
N ASP A 122 -7.52 -23.76 16.60
CA ASP A 122 -7.69 -25.09 15.98
C ASP A 122 -6.55 -26.07 16.37
N ALA A 123 -5.35 -25.56 16.70
CA ALA A 123 -4.20 -26.38 17.09
C ALA A 123 -4.30 -26.88 18.55
N GLU A 124 -4.99 -26.15 19.43
CA GLU A 124 -5.20 -26.56 20.82
C GLU A 124 -6.25 -27.68 20.95
N GLU A 125 -7.22 -27.75 20.03
CA GLU A 125 -8.27 -28.78 20.05
C GLU A 125 -7.75 -30.20 19.70
N TRP A 126 -6.56 -30.31 19.09
CA TRP A 126 -5.91 -31.60 18.78
C TRP A 126 -4.83 -32.04 19.78
N GLY A 127 -4.54 -31.22 20.80
CA GLY A 127 -3.52 -31.53 21.84
C GLY A 127 -4.06 -32.23 23.09
N GLY A 128 -5.38 -32.38 23.25
CA GLY A 128 -6.02 -32.92 24.45
C GLY A 128 -6.43 -34.40 24.33
N GLY A 129 -5.50 -35.32 24.59
CA GLY A 129 -5.82 -36.75 24.65
C GLY A 129 -6.62 -37.16 25.89
N GLY A 130 -7.82 -37.72 25.68
CA GLY A 130 -8.33 -38.89 26.41
C GLY A 130 -9.59 -38.72 27.26
N SER A 131 -10.76 -39.20 26.78
CA SER A 131 -11.55 -40.28 27.42
C SER A 131 -12.92 -40.53 26.72
N TRP A 132 -13.04 -41.72 26.12
CA TRP A 132 -14.22 -42.62 25.98
C TRP A 132 -15.61 -42.10 25.56
N GLY A 133 -16.15 -42.69 24.48
CA GLY A 133 -17.59 -43.05 24.43
C GLY A 133 -18.31 -43.00 23.08
N GLY A 134 -18.22 -44.08 22.29
CA GLY A 134 -19.37 -44.73 21.63
C GLY A 134 -20.14 -44.04 20.49
N GLY A 135 -20.11 -44.67 19.31
CA GLY A 135 -21.35 -44.93 18.53
C GLY A 135 -21.44 -44.38 17.11
N GLY A 136 -21.21 -45.26 16.12
CA GLY A 136 -22.22 -45.57 15.09
C GLY A 136 -22.24 -44.81 13.75
N GLY A 137 -21.90 -45.53 12.67
CA GLY A 137 -22.44 -45.40 11.30
C GLY A 137 -21.86 -44.26 10.45
N GLY A 138 -21.54 -44.39 9.16
CA GLY A 138 -21.72 -45.45 8.17
C GLY A 138 -21.54 -44.83 6.77
N GLY A 139 -20.95 -45.58 5.82
CA GLY A 139 -20.88 -45.28 4.38
C GLY A 139 -19.68 -44.42 3.95
N GLY A 140 -18.86 -44.74 2.95
CA GLY A 140 -18.94 -45.72 1.87
C GLY A 140 -18.55 -45.07 0.53
N GLY A 141 -17.53 -45.59 -0.16
CA GLY A 141 -17.10 -45.24 -1.53
C GLY A 141 -15.84 -44.36 -1.56
N GLY A 142 -14.64 -44.85 -1.94
CA GLY A 142 -14.25 -45.33 -3.27
C GLY A 142 -13.70 -44.12 -4.04
N GLY A 143 -12.41 -43.94 -4.34
CA GLY A 143 -11.44 -44.83 -4.98
C GLY A 143 -10.88 -44.07 -6.20
N GLY A 144 -9.56 -44.03 -6.39
CA GLY A 144 -8.94 -43.52 -7.62
C GLY A 144 -7.63 -42.76 -7.42
N GLY A 145 -6.50 -43.45 -7.57
CA GLY A 145 -5.17 -42.85 -7.66
C GLY A 145 -4.86 -42.27 -9.05
N GLY A 146 -3.75 -41.53 -9.13
CA GLY A 146 -3.14 -41.10 -10.38
C GLY A 146 -2.23 -39.90 -10.17
N GLY A 147 -0.92 -40.15 -10.16
CA GLY A 147 0.11 -39.11 -10.14
C GLY A 147 0.24 -38.36 -11.46
N GLY A 148 0.86 -37.18 -11.41
CA GLY A 148 1.25 -36.40 -12.58
C GLY A 148 1.50 -34.95 -12.20
N GLY A 149 2.76 -34.51 -12.29
CA GLY A 149 3.17 -33.14 -12.01
C GLY A 149 2.49 -32.10 -12.92
N GLY A 150 2.35 -30.88 -12.42
CA GLY A 150 1.78 -29.75 -13.14
C GLY A 150 1.68 -28.55 -12.20
N GLY A 151 2.06 -27.37 -12.70
CA GLY A 151 2.31 -26.16 -11.91
C GLY A 151 1.15 -25.72 -11.02
N ALA A 152 1.49 -24.91 -10.02
CA ALA A 152 0.55 -24.35 -9.06
C ALA A 152 -0.59 -23.62 -9.78
N THR A 153 -1.76 -24.25 -9.86
CA THR A 153 -2.96 -23.66 -10.44
C THR A 153 -3.44 -22.51 -9.57
N MET A 154 -3.36 -21.29 -10.10
CA MET A 154 -3.94 -20.06 -9.57
C MET A 154 -5.43 -20.26 -9.27
N LYS A 155 -5.86 -19.93 -8.04
CA LYS A 155 -7.28 -19.86 -7.67
C LYS A 155 -7.56 -18.47 -7.12
N CYS A 156 -8.29 -17.66 -7.87
CA CYS A 156 -9.00 -16.52 -7.32
C CYS A 156 -10.15 -17.07 -6.47
N ALA A 157 -10.17 -16.81 -5.16
CA ALA A 157 -11.27 -17.25 -4.32
C ALA A 157 -12.54 -16.47 -4.67
N ASP A 158 -13.63 -17.19 -4.93
CA ASP A 158 -14.96 -16.62 -5.20
C ASP A 158 -15.46 -15.86 -3.95
N PRO A 159 -16.06 -14.66 -4.09
CA PRO A 159 -16.64 -13.92 -2.98
C PRO A 159 -17.71 -14.71 -2.17
N SER A 160 -18.31 -15.74 -2.76
CA SER A 160 -19.27 -16.66 -2.12
C SER A 160 -18.63 -17.82 -1.34
N ALA A 161 -17.31 -17.99 -1.38
CA ALA A 161 -16.62 -19.06 -0.67
C ALA A 161 -16.72 -18.84 0.86
N THR A 162 -17.20 -19.87 1.56
CA THR A 162 -17.18 -19.98 3.03
C THR A 162 -15.78 -19.66 3.60
N PRO A 163 -15.67 -19.19 4.86
CA PRO A 163 -14.37 -19.00 5.50
C PRO A 163 -13.57 -20.29 5.34
N MET A 164 -12.38 -20.20 4.74
CA MET A 164 -11.53 -21.37 4.57
C MET A 164 -11.12 -21.86 5.96
N ARG A 165 -11.78 -22.91 6.46
CA ARG A 165 -11.35 -23.65 7.65
C ARG A 165 -9.91 -24.14 7.41
N GLY A 166 -9.00 -23.87 8.35
CA GLY A 166 -7.60 -24.32 8.29
C GLY A 166 -6.63 -23.40 7.54
N LYS A 167 -6.85 -22.08 7.50
CA LYS A 167 -5.82 -21.15 7.03
C LYS A 167 -4.64 -21.13 8.00
N LYS A 168 -3.42 -21.19 7.44
CA LYS A 168 -2.18 -21.10 8.23
C LYS A 168 -1.88 -19.64 8.58
N PRO A 169 -1.26 -19.37 9.74
CA PRO A 169 -0.88 -18.02 10.14
C PRO A 169 0.19 -17.49 9.18
N ILE A 170 0.22 -16.16 8.98
CA ILE A 170 1.33 -15.54 8.24
C ILE A 170 2.58 -15.48 9.13
N VAL A 171 3.73 -15.83 8.57
CA VAL A 171 5.01 -15.78 9.34
C VAL A 171 5.72 -14.42 9.23
N GLY A 172 5.32 -13.59 8.27
CA GLY A 172 5.94 -12.31 7.98
C GLY A 172 5.15 -11.56 6.91
N LEU A 173 5.39 -10.26 6.81
CA LEU A 173 4.74 -9.38 5.84
C LEU A 173 5.74 -8.68 4.92
N ILE A 174 5.51 -8.74 3.61
CA ILE A 174 6.23 -7.94 2.61
C ILE A 174 5.42 -6.67 2.27
N GLY A 175 6.06 -5.51 2.30
CA GLY A 175 5.44 -4.21 2.03
C GLY A 175 4.85 -3.54 3.27
N PRO A 176 3.94 -2.54 3.12
CA PRO A 176 3.47 -1.92 1.89
C PRO A 176 4.50 -0.94 1.30
N GLY A 177 4.11 -0.23 0.23
CA GLY A 177 5.01 0.65 -0.51
C GLY A 177 5.21 2.05 0.08
N SER A 178 4.20 2.62 0.73
CA SER A 178 4.28 3.97 1.32
C SER A 178 4.82 3.91 2.75
N SER A 179 5.72 4.83 3.12
CA SER A 179 6.27 4.92 4.48
C SER A 179 5.21 5.17 5.54
N SER A 180 4.25 6.09 5.28
CA SER A 180 3.18 6.39 6.25
C SER A 180 2.26 5.19 6.46
N VAL A 181 1.91 4.48 5.38
CA VAL A 181 1.11 3.25 5.45
C VAL A 181 1.88 2.12 6.16
N ALA A 182 3.18 1.99 5.88
CA ALA A 182 4.03 0.99 6.51
C ALA A 182 4.15 1.18 8.02
N ILE A 183 4.26 2.43 8.50
CA ILE A 183 4.24 2.73 9.94
C ILE A 183 2.94 2.23 10.59
N GLN A 184 1.78 2.49 9.96
CA GLN A 184 0.49 2.08 10.49
C GLN A 184 0.35 0.55 10.56
N VAL A 185 0.78 -0.15 9.50
CA VAL A 185 0.80 -1.62 9.46
C VAL A 185 1.75 -2.18 10.51
N GLN A 186 2.95 -1.61 10.65
CA GLN A 186 3.94 -2.07 11.61
C GLN A 186 3.48 -1.93 13.06
N ASN A 187 2.78 -0.83 13.40
CA ASN A 187 2.22 -0.62 14.74
C ASN A 187 1.29 -1.75 15.18
N LEU A 188 0.59 -2.37 14.22
CA LEU A 188 -0.27 -3.51 14.47
C LEU A 188 0.53 -4.82 14.48
N LEU A 189 1.34 -5.09 13.45
CA LEU A 189 2.08 -6.36 13.30
C LEU A 189 3.02 -6.65 14.48
N GLN A 190 3.65 -5.61 15.04
CA GLN A 190 4.59 -5.79 16.14
C GLN A 190 3.93 -6.29 17.44
N LEU A 191 2.62 -6.07 17.62
CA LEU A 191 1.87 -6.62 18.75
C LEU A 191 1.76 -8.15 18.69
N PHE A 192 1.86 -8.70 17.49
CA PHE A 192 1.78 -10.14 17.22
C PHE A 192 3.15 -10.73 16.85
N ASN A 193 4.23 -9.98 17.05
CA ASN A 193 5.60 -10.39 16.71
C ASN A 193 5.80 -10.78 15.23
N ILE A 194 5.02 -10.20 14.32
CA ILE A 194 5.13 -10.49 12.88
C ILE A 194 6.19 -9.56 12.27
N PRO A 195 7.30 -10.08 11.72
CA PRO A 195 8.31 -9.28 11.03
C PRO A 195 7.77 -8.70 9.72
N GLN A 196 8.05 -7.43 9.47
CA GLN A 196 7.70 -6.74 8.24
C GLN A 196 8.96 -6.35 7.47
N ILE A 197 9.01 -6.66 6.17
CA ILE A 197 10.09 -6.24 5.26
C ILE A 197 9.52 -5.34 4.17
N ALA A 198 9.82 -4.05 4.22
CA ALA A 198 9.38 -3.10 3.22
C ALA A 198 10.37 -2.99 2.04
N TYR A 199 9.82 -2.79 0.84
CA TYR A 199 10.57 -2.64 -0.40
C TYR A 199 10.68 -1.18 -0.90
N SER A 200 9.87 -0.26 -0.38
CA SER A 200 9.94 1.17 -0.78
C SER A 200 9.61 2.17 0.34
N ALA A 201 9.50 1.72 1.59
CA ALA A 201 9.31 2.61 2.73
C ALA A 201 10.67 3.15 3.21
N THR A 202 11.02 4.35 2.78
CA THR A 202 12.35 4.95 2.94
C THR A 202 12.46 5.99 4.06
N SER A 203 11.33 6.36 4.70
CA SER A 203 11.31 7.37 5.77
C SER A 203 12.32 7.04 6.89
N MET A 204 12.97 8.07 7.42
CA MET A 204 13.94 7.91 8.49
C MET A 204 13.30 7.40 9.78
N ASP A 205 12.04 7.75 10.03
CA ASP A 205 11.27 7.37 11.22
C ASP A 205 11.28 5.86 11.47
N LEU A 206 11.20 5.07 10.39
CA LEU A 206 11.21 3.60 10.41
C LEU A 206 12.56 2.97 10.79
N SER A 207 13.60 3.79 10.99
CA SER A 207 14.93 3.35 11.42
C SER A 207 15.02 3.16 12.94
N ASP A 208 14.11 3.77 13.71
CA ASP A 208 14.10 3.65 15.17
C ASP A 208 13.60 2.26 15.60
N LYS A 209 14.53 1.39 16.01
CA LYS A 209 14.22 0.02 16.49
C LYS A 209 13.64 -0.04 17.90
N SER A 210 13.69 1.05 18.65
CA SER A 210 12.98 1.14 19.92
C SER A 210 11.47 1.25 19.70
N LEU A 211 11.05 1.93 18.62
CA LEU A 211 9.65 2.07 18.23
C LEU A 211 9.18 0.97 17.27
N TYR A 212 10.03 0.58 16.31
CA TYR A 212 9.68 -0.36 15.22
C TYR A 212 10.60 -1.59 15.23
N LYS A 213 10.50 -2.38 16.30
CA LYS A 213 11.38 -3.54 16.56
C LYS A 213 11.39 -4.58 15.43
N TYR A 214 10.22 -4.88 14.87
CA TYR A 214 10.03 -5.93 13.85
C TYR A 214 10.05 -5.43 12.41
N PHE A 215 10.36 -4.15 12.20
CA PHE A 215 10.43 -3.56 10.86
C PHE A 215 11.81 -3.73 10.26
N MET A 216 11.88 -4.10 9.00
CA MET A 216 13.09 -4.17 8.18
C MET A 216 12.80 -3.60 6.79
N ARG A 217 13.84 -3.23 6.05
CA ARG A 217 13.73 -2.81 4.66
C ARG A 217 14.99 -3.14 3.87
N VAL A 218 14.82 -3.33 2.58
CA VAL A 218 15.93 -3.61 1.63
C VAL A 218 16.40 -2.36 0.88
N VAL A 219 15.87 -1.18 1.24
CA VAL A 219 16.18 0.12 0.62
C VAL A 219 16.83 1.07 1.63
N PRO A 220 17.68 2.01 1.18
CA PRO A 220 18.28 3.00 2.06
C PRO A 220 17.23 3.98 2.63
N SER A 221 17.64 4.71 3.66
CA SER A 221 16.81 5.77 4.24
C SER A 221 16.87 7.07 3.45
N ASP A 222 15.79 7.84 3.49
CA ASP A 222 15.70 9.22 2.96
C ASP A 222 16.79 10.16 3.52
N ALA A 223 17.42 9.84 4.66
CA ALA A 223 18.59 10.56 5.16
C ALA A 223 19.71 10.66 4.11
N GLN A 224 19.98 9.57 3.39
CA GLN A 224 21.02 9.53 2.36
C GLN A 224 20.58 10.28 1.10
N GLN A 225 19.30 10.23 0.79
CA GLN A 225 18.72 10.94 -0.34
C GLN A 225 18.70 12.45 -0.12
N ALA A 226 18.32 12.92 1.07
CA ALA A 226 18.35 14.32 1.45
C ALA A 226 19.77 14.87 1.35
N ARG A 227 20.77 14.11 1.83
CA ARG A 227 22.19 14.43 1.66
C ARG A 227 22.56 14.56 0.18
N ALA A 228 22.20 13.60 -0.66
CA ALA A 228 22.47 13.66 -2.09
C ALA A 228 21.83 14.88 -2.77
N MET A 229 20.61 15.25 -2.37
CA MET A 229 19.94 16.45 -2.89
C MET A 229 20.66 17.74 -2.47
N VAL A 230 21.12 17.83 -1.22
CA VAL A 230 21.95 18.96 -0.75
C VAL A 230 23.27 19.02 -1.53
N ASP A 231 23.93 17.89 -1.74
CA ASP A 231 25.18 17.81 -2.51
C ASP A 231 24.98 18.27 -3.96
N ILE A 232 23.85 17.95 -4.60
CA ILE A 232 23.48 18.46 -5.92
C ILE A 232 23.32 19.98 -5.87
N VAL A 233 22.55 20.50 -4.92
CA VAL A 233 22.31 21.95 -4.77
C VAL A 233 23.62 22.71 -4.57
N LYS A 234 24.50 22.17 -3.73
CA LYS A 234 25.84 22.70 -3.47
C LYS A 234 26.73 22.64 -4.71
N ARG A 235 26.72 21.53 -5.45
CA ARG A 235 27.55 21.33 -6.65
C ARG A 235 27.26 22.34 -7.77
N TYR A 236 26.02 22.83 -7.85
CA TYR A 236 25.58 23.85 -8.81
C TYR A 236 25.55 25.27 -8.23
N ASN A 237 26.07 25.48 -7.01
CA ASN A 237 26.13 26.79 -6.35
C ASN A 237 24.76 27.47 -6.18
N TRP A 238 23.70 26.70 -5.95
CA TRP A 238 22.39 27.27 -5.65
C TRP A 238 22.26 27.56 -4.16
N SER A 239 22.18 28.84 -3.79
CA SER A 239 22.09 29.28 -2.39
C SER A 239 20.68 29.67 -1.94
N TYR A 240 19.72 29.78 -2.85
CA TYR A 240 18.35 30.19 -2.55
C TYR A 240 17.35 29.33 -3.34
N VAL A 241 16.74 28.36 -2.66
CA VAL A 241 15.86 27.35 -3.27
C VAL A 241 14.48 27.33 -2.61
N SER A 242 13.46 26.92 -3.34
CA SER A 242 12.15 26.59 -2.75
C SER A 242 12.10 25.11 -2.41
N ALA A 243 11.27 24.73 -1.45
CA ALA A 243 11.13 23.36 -1.00
C ALA A 243 9.66 22.96 -0.94
N ILE A 244 9.32 21.81 -1.51
CA ILE A 244 7.98 21.24 -1.45
C ILE A 244 8.03 19.76 -1.10
N HIS A 245 7.04 19.30 -0.35
CA HIS A 245 6.94 17.89 -0.01
C HIS A 245 5.48 17.40 -0.01
N THR A 246 5.31 16.11 -0.23
CA THR A 246 4.02 15.45 -0.03
C THR A 246 3.74 15.37 1.48
N GLU A 247 2.49 15.57 1.87
CA GLU A 247 2.09 15.39 3.27
C GLU A 247 2.18 13.92 3.70
N GLY A 248 2.68 13.68 4.92
CA GLY A 248 2.93 12.35 5.49
C GLY A 248 4.41 12.07 5.77
N ASN A 249 4.69 11.01 6.53
CA ASN A 249 6.01 10.72 7.10
C ASN A 249 7.15 10.70 6.07
N TYR A 250 6.93 10.18 4.86
CA TYR A 250 7.94 10.20 3.80
C TYR A 250 8.37 11.63 3.45
N GLY A 251 7.43 12.48 3.04
CA GLY A 251 7.76 13.83 2.59
C GLY A 251 8.18 14.74 3.73
N GLU A 252 7.59 14.60 4.92
CA GLU A 252 7.94 15.38 6.11
C GLU A 252 9.34 15.05 6.62
N SER A 253 9.62 13.77 6.90
CA SER A 253 10.95 13.37 7.41
C SER A 253 12.06 13.67 6.41
N GLY A 254 11.86 13.36 5.12
CA GLY A 254 12.84 13.65 4.07
C GLY A 254 13.10 15.15 3.90
N MET A 255 12.05 15.97 3.92
CA MET A 255 12.19 17.43 3.80
C MET A 255 12.82 18.07 5.03
N GLU A 256 12.53 17.56 6.23
CA GLU A 256 13.18 18.06 7.45
C GLU A 256 14.68 17.78 7.43
N ALA A 257 15.08 16.54 7.08
CA ALA A 257 16.50 16.22 6.87
C ALA A 257 17.15 17.10 5.80
N PHE A 258 16.45 17.37 4.70
CA PHE A 258 16.95 18.27 3.66
C PHE A 258 17.19 19.68 4.19
N LYS A 259 16.22 20.26 4.91
CA LYS A 259 16.34 21.61 5.50
C LYS A 259 17.50 21.69 6.49
N ASP A 260 17.62 20.71 7.38
CA ASP A 260 18.68 20.64 8.38
C ASP A 260 20.07 20.57 7.74
N MET A 261 20.23 19.75 6.70
CA MET A 261 21.49 19.61 5.98
C MET A 261 21.78 20.83 5.11
N ALA A 262 20.75 21.40 4.44
CA ALA A 262 20.87 22.61 3.64
C ALA A 262 21.33 23.82 4.47
N ALA A 263 20.78 23.99 5.68
CA ALA A 263 21.16 25.07 6.58
C ALA A 263 22.64 24.98 7.00
N LYS A 264 23.16 23.78 7.24
CA LYS A 264 24.58 23.55 7.58
C LYS A 264 25.52 23.90 6.43
N GLU A 265 25.04 23.83 5.19
CA GLU A 265 25.77 24.17 3.97
C GLU A 265 25.51 25.60 3.48
N GLY A 266 24.81 26.43 4.26
CA GLY A 266 24.52 27.82 3.92
C GLY A 266 23.50 28.01 2.79
N ILE A 267 22.64 27.03 2.56
CA ILE A 267 21.57 27.08 1.56
C ILE A 267 20.28 27.58 2.22
N CYS A 268 19.70 28.66 1.70
CA CYS A 268 18.48 29.28 2.19
C CYS A 268 17.23 28.71 1.51
N ILE A 269 16.17 28.50 2.29
CA ILE A 269 14.86 28.05 1.79
C ILE A 269 13.91 29.24 1.67
N ALA A 270 13.53 29.57 0.44
CA ALA A 270 12.65 30.70 0.11
C ALA A 270 11.20 30.48 0.56
N HIS A 271 10.71 29.26 0.33
CA HIS A 271 9.37 28.83 0.66
C HIS A 271 9.39 27.34 0.99
N SER A 272 8.61 26.93 1.98
CA SER A 272 8.34 25.52 2.28
C SER A 272 6.86 25.24 2.11
N GLY A 273 6.49 24.48 1.08
CA GLY A 273 5.12 24.09 0.80
C GLY A 273 4.86 22.61 1.10
N LYS A 274 3.67 22.30 1.62
CA LYS A 274 3.19 20.92 1.79
C LYS A 274 1.87 20.72 1.07
N ILE A 275 1.65 19.52 0.53
CA ILE A 275 0.42 19.19 -0.20
C ILE A 275 0.12 17.69 -0.18
N TRP A 276 -1.16 17.33 -0.04
CA TRP A 276 -1.63 15.95 -0.17
C TRP A 276 -1.56 15.47 -1.63
N SER A 277 -1.23 14.21 -1.85
CA SER A 277 -1.13 13.63 -3.20
C SER A 277 -2.48 13.51 -3.92
N ASN A 278 -3.59 13.45 -3.18
CA ASN A 278 -4.97 13.48 -3.68
C ASN A 278 -5.65 14.85 -3.59
N ALA A 279 -4.90 15.94 -3.33
CA ALA A 279 -5.48 17.28 -3.28
C ALA A 279 -6.10 17.69 -4.63
N GLY A 280 -7.17 18.50 -4.59
CA GLY A 280 -7.81 19.03 -5.80
C GLY A 280 -6.93 20.02 -6.56
N GLU A 281 -7.22 20.22 -7.85
CA GLU A 281 -6.41 21.04 -8.77
C GLU A 281 -6.13 22.45 -8.27
N GLN A 282 -7.15 23.12 -7.71
CA GLN A 282 -7.03 24.47 -7.16
C GLN A 282 -5.99 24.57 -6.04
N SER A 283 -5.72 23.49 -5.31
CA SER A 283 -4.70 23.47 -4.25
C SER A 283 -3.29 23.48 -4.85
N PHE A 284 -3.08 22.76 -5.95
CA PHE A 284 -1.83 22.81 -6.70
C PHE A 284 -1.64 24.17 -7.38
N ASP A 285 -2.72 24.77 -7.88
CA ASP A 285 -2.68 26.10 -8.48
C ASP A 285 -2.25 27.17 -7.46
N ARG A 286 -2.84 27.16 -6.25
CA ARG A 286 -2.43 28.05 -5.15
C ARG A 286 -0.99 27.81 -4.68
N LEU A 287 -0.52 26.55 -4.70
CA LEU A 287 0.88 26.23 -4.38
C LEU A 287 1.84 26.88 -5.38
N LEU A 288 1.53 26.82 -6.68
CA LEU A 288 2.34 27.44 -7.73
C LEU A 288 2.32 28.98 -7.66
N GLU A 289 1.18 29.58 -7.32
CA GLU A 289 1.09 31.03 -7.09
C GLU A 289 2.04 31.50 -5.99
N ARG A 290 2.14 30.74 -4.88
CA ARG A 290 3.09 31.03 -3.79
C ARG A 290 4.54 30.89 -4.25
N LEU A 291 4.87 29.84 -5.01
CA LEU A 291 6.22 29.65 -5.55
C LEU A 291 6.59 30.76 -6.54
N ARG A 292 5.64 31.22 -7.36
CA ARG A 292 5.82 32.31 -8.31
C ARG A 292 6.22 33.63 -7.63
N GLY A 293 5.73 33.88 -6.41
CA GLY A 293 6.09 35.05 -5.62
C GLY A 293 7.60 35.16 -5.30
N HIS A 294 8.36 34.08 -5.44
CA HIS A 294 9.80 34.05 -5.19
C HIS A 294 10.65 34.08 -6.48
N LEU A 295 10.03 34.10 -7.66
CA LEU A 295 10.75 34.29 -8.92
C LEU A 295 11.22 35.75 -9.09
N PRO A 296 12.38 35.99 -9.75
CA PRO A 296 13.31 35.01 -10.30
C PRO A 296 14.36 34.51 -9.30
N LYS A 297 14.29 34.92 -8.02
CA LYS A 297 15.33 34.62 -7.02
C LYS A 297 15.42 33.12 -6.69
N ALA A 298 14.28 32.44 -6.54
CA ALA A 298 14.22 31.00 -6.25
C ALA A 298 13.62 30.23 -7.44
N ARG A 299 14.45 29.86 -8.42
CA ARG A 299 14.03 29.05 -9.57
C ARG A 299 14.05 27.54 -9.31
N VAL A 300 14.93 27.10 -8.42
CA VAL A 300 15.12 25.68 -8.09
C VAL A 300 14.14 25.30 -6.99
N VAL A 301 13.44 24.19 -7.19
CA VAL A 301 12.46 23.66 -6.24
C VAL A 301 12.86 22.23 -5.86
N ALA A 302 13.33 22.05 -4.63
CA ALA A 302 13.58 20.73 -4.06
C ALA A 302 12.25 20.04 -3.70
N CYS A 303 12.01 18.86 -4.25
CA CYS A 303 10.73 18.16 -4.17
C CYS A 303 10.91 16.79 -3.49
N PHE A 304 10.57 16.68 -2.20
CA PHE A 304 10.38 15.38 -1.53
C PHE A 304 8.92 14.94 -1.69
N CYS A 305 8.60 14.53 -2.91
CA CYS A 305 7.22 14.32 -3.32
C CYS A 305 6.98 12.91 -3.85
N GLU A 306 5.83 12.34 -3.51
CA GLU A 306 5.34 11.15 -4.16
C GLU A 306 5.04 11.40 -5.65
N GLY A 307 5.02 10.32 -6.42
CA GLY A 307 4.81 10.38 -7.86
C GLY A 307 3.59 11.23 -8.23
N MET A 308 2.41 10.97 -7.66
CA MET A 308 1.18 11.70 -8.02
C MET A 308 1.26 13.21 -7.73
N THR A 309 1.91 13.60 -6.63
CA THR A 309 2.14 15.02 -6.30
C THR A 309 2.93 15.71 -7.40
N VAL A 310 4.04 15.12 -7.86
CA VAL A 310 4.85 15.70 -8.96
C VAL A 310 4.06 15.80 -10.27
N ARG A 311 3.25 14.78 -10.62
CA ARG A 311 2.38 14.85 -11.81
C ARG A 311 1.40 16.01 -11.72
N ASN A 312 0.75 16.18 -10.58
CA ASN A 312 -0.24 17.23 -10.40
C ASN A 312 0.39 18.63 -10.39
N ILE A 313 1.62 18.76 -9.87
CA ILE A 313 2.43 19.99 -10.01
C ILE A 313 2.71 20.28 -11.48
N LEU A 314 3.20 19.31 -12.25
CA LEU A 314 3.47 19.50 -13.68
C LEU A 314 2.19 19.85 -14.48
N MET A 315 1.06 19.25 -14.13
CA MET A 315 -0.24 19.60 -14.72
C MET A 315 -0.65 21.03 -14.39
N ALA A 316 -0.47 21.47 -13.14
CA ALA A 316 -0.73 22.84 -12.72
C ALA A 316 0.21 23.84 -13.41
N MET A 317 1.49 23.50 -13.59
CA MET A 317 2.45 24.33 -14.33
C MET A 317 2.00 24.52 -15.78
N ARG A 318 1.47 23.47 -16.41
CA ARG A 318 0.89 23.55 -17.76
C ARG A 318 -0.36 24.45 -17.79
N ARG A 319 -1.27 24.31 -16.82
CA ARG A 319 -2.49 25.15 -16.73
C ARG A 319 -2.16 26.63 -16.54
N GLN A 320 -1.14 26.96 -15.75
CA GLN A 320 -0.74 28.34 -15.47
C GLN A 320 0.35 28.90 -16.41
N ALA A 321 0.71 28.17 -17.47
CA ALA A 321 1.76 28.54 -18.42
C ALA A 321 3.13 28.84 -17.77
N LEU A 322 3.52 28.06 -16.76
CA LEU A 322 4.79 28.16 -16.01
C LEU A 322 5.84 27.12 -16.47
N VAL A 323 5.71 26.62 -17.69
CA VAL A 323 6.62 25.61 -18.24
C VAL A 323 7.99 26.25 -18.50
N GLY A 324 9.05 25.70 -17.92
CA GLY A 324 10.43 26.22 -18.05
C GLY A 324 10.82 27.30 -17.02
N GLU A 325 9.86 27.77 -16.22
CA GLU A 325 10.12 28.80 -15.20
C GLU A 325 10.88 28.24 -13.99
N PHE A 326 10.52 27.02 -13.57
CA PHE A 326 11.10 26.33 -12.42
C PHE A 326 11.96 25.13 -12.84
N LEU A 327 12.99 24.84 -12.06
CA LEU A 327 13.79 23.61 -12.13
C LEU A 327 13.44 22.73 -10.93
N LEU A 328 12.80 21.58 -11.15
CA LEU A 328 12.41 20.66 -10.09
C LEU A 328 13.52 19.63 -9.84
N ILE A 329 14.00 19.54 -8.60
CA ILE A 329 14.87 18.45 -8.12
C ILE A 329 13.97 17.46 -7.39
N GLY A 330 13.63 16.36 -8.04
CA GLY A 330 12.77 15.33 -7.47
C GLY A 330 13.52 14.33 -6.60
N SER A 331 12.81 13.79 -5.60
CA SER A 331 13.16 12.56 -4.92
C SER A 331 12.92 11.32 -5.83
N ASP A 332 12.96 10.13 -5.25
CA ASP A 332 13.05 8.80 -5.87
C ASP A 332 11.77 8.36 -6.58
N LEU A 333 10.63 8.96 -6.21
CA LEU A 333 9.32 8.54 -6.72
C LEU A 333 8.99 9.10 -8.12
N ARG A 334 9.92 9.83 -8.78
CA ARG A 334 9.81 10.19 -10.19
C ARG A 334 11.16 10.55 -10.84
N CYS A 335 12.01 9.57 -11.14
CA CYS A 335 13.25 9.79 -11.91
C CYS A 335 13.10 9.92 -13.43
N VAL A 336 11.90 9.79 -14.02
CA VAL A 336 11.74 9.82 -15.49
C VAL A 336 10.59 10.75 -15.90
N THR A 337 10.92 11.97 -16.30
CA THR A 337 10.12 12.70 -17.30
C THR A 337 10.60 12.22 -18.66
N LYS A 338 9.83 11.34 -19.33
CA LYS A 338 9.93 11.25 -20.79
C LYS A 338 9.38 12.59 -21.32
N SER A 339 10.30 13.41 -21.80
CA SER A 339 10.05 14.51 -22.74
C SER A 339 9.25 14.03 -23.94
#